data_AF-A0AAU0UV74-F1
#
_entry.id   AF-A0AAU0UV74-F1
#
_cell.length_a   1.000
_cell.length_b   1.000
_cell.length_c   1.000
_cell.angle_alpha   90.00
_cell.angle_beta   90.00
_cell.angle_gamma   90.00
#
_symmetry.space_group_name_H-M   'P 1'
#
loop_
_entity.id
_entity.type
_entity.pdbx_description
1 polymer ?
#
loop_
_entity_poly.entity_id
_entity_poly.type
_entity_poly.pdbx_seq_one_letter_code
_entity_poly.pdbx_strand_id
1 'polypeptide(L)'
;MPEFDMETTADNILARWDVARQQAAMQADADAEFHHWLMRTFPALAHELGPAPDDDLAHCMTVAATIERCIALGRFDDSLILTDWLVGLYAPHGGSLALQTISGAVELYRDAGLVPELYAHATDSLRRMVDSVPRGGETETERLICRALMDLSTLLTLGRDTHNHQQRTRASIAVCDEIIERWESSNDTWLRGNVAATMTNRAISCMEIGEEPAAGLTYARIVELFAVNVAETENPTLREQVSLARHALNVLHRVSFPQPEFKTEFLDAMMREARRTGRHDPEGTTGVPRDYDAQHIRLAGQIHHATANLVRRSACTGDPTVLLLRNFDLTETSFASSQRNQIFEQTGPENYVRTIRFTNGQRILNQLAEITDIVQVANTKAAAFGIDSQIDSLLGVHMKLKRFLYLPDDGWLDSVRVLIALAERIVVWAGEKTPALLQELELIEELGRADDSVVILEKPVDPFGNPEFWAGEVPQLGEPLTPDDPALSGFPVIVRADDVVSDDPGNSFLREFTRPVIDLRRRPIAERVTWMRRRLDAAWG
;
A
#
# COMPACT_ATOMS: atom_id res chain seq x y z
N MET A 1 -33.99 -46.75 11.42
CA MET A 1 -33.60 -45.92 10.27
C MET A 1 -32.11 -46.10 10.10
N PRO A 2 -31.59 -46.43 8.90
CA PRO A 2 -30.15 -46.39 8.68
C PRO A 2 -29.68 -44.95 8.88
N GLU A 3 -28.57 -44.74 9.58
CA GLU A 3 -27.89 -43.44 9.60
C GLU A 3 -27.62 -43.03 8.14
N PHE A 4 -28.13 -41.87 7.75
CA PHE A 4 -27.88 -41.30 6.43
C PHE A 4 -26.42 -40.83 6.43
N ASP A 5 -25.53 -41.63 5.84
CA ASP A 5 -24.11 -41.29 5.75
C ASP A 5 -23.92 -40.17 4.71
N MET A 6 -23.75 -38.94 5.21
CA MET A 6 -23.56 -37.76 4.36
C MET A 6 -22.25 -37.80 3.59
N GLU A 7 -21.20 -38.46 4.10
CA GLU A 7 -19.90 -38.53 3.41
C GLU A 7 -20.01 -39.46 2.18
N THR A 8 -20.59 -40.66 2.37
CA THR A 8 -20.86 -41.57 1.25
C THR A 8 -21.80 -40.94 0.21
N THR A 9 -22.76 -40.13 0.65
CA THR A 9 -23.68 -39.43 -0.26
C THR A 9 -22.95 -38.36 -1.09
N ALA A 10 -22.12 -37.53 -0.44
CA ALA A 10 -21.29 -36.54 -1.12
C ALA A 10 -20.34 -37.18 -2.16
N ASP A 11 -19.67 -38.26 -1.80
CA ASP A 11 -18.77 -38.99 -2.71
C ASP A 11 -19.52 -39.54 -3.95
N ASN A 12 -20.74 -40.04 -3.76
CA ASN A 12 -21.57 -40.51 -4.88
C ASN A 12 -22.03 -39.36 -5.80
N ILE A 13 -22.35 -38.19 -5.22
CA ILE A 13 -22.71 -36.98 -5.97
C ILE A 13 -21.52 -36.52 -6.82
N LEU A 14 -20.32 -36.46 -6.24
CA LEU A 14 -19.10 -36.07 -6.96
C LEU A 14 -18.73 -37.08 -8.05
N ALA A 15 -18.82 -38.38 -7.76
CA ALA A 15 -18.57 -39.41 -8.76
C ALA A 15 -19.50 -39.29 -9.98
N ARG A 16 -20.78 -38.94 -9.75
CA ARG A 16 -21.73 -38.67 -10.84
C ARG A 16 -21.30 -37.46 -11.68
N TRP A 17 -20.85 -36.39 -11.03
CA TRP A 17 -20.37 -35.20 -11.72
C TRP A 17 -19.15 -35.49 -12.58
N ASP A 18 -18.20 -36.27 -12.04
CA ASP A 18 -16.98 -36.65 -12.75
C ASP A 18 -17.29 -37.51 -13.98
N VAL A 19 -18.26 -38.43 -13.88
CA VAL A 19 -18.75 -39.21 -15.03
C VAL A 19 -19.38 -38.30 -16.09
N ALA A 20 -20.22 -37.33 -15.70
CA ALA A 20 -20.83 -36.39 -16.63
C ALA A 20 -19.77 -35.57 -17.40
N ARG A 21 -18.76 -35.06 -16.69
CA ARG A 21 -17.64 -34.32 -17.29
C ARG A 21 -16.77 -35.18 -18.21
N GLN A 22 -16.58 -36.46 -17.91
CA GLN A 22 -15.84 -37.38 -18.76
C GLN A 22 -16.58 -37.74 -20.06
N GLN A 23 -17.91 -37.72 -20.04
CA GLN A 23 -18.75 -38.12 -21.18
C GLN A 23 -19.12 -36.94 -22.09
N ALA A 24 -19.10 -35.71 -21.58
CA ALA A 24 -19.44 -34.52 -22.35
C ALA A 24 -18.29 -34.05 -23.26
N ALA A 25 -18.65 -33.49 -24.42
CA ALA A 25 -17.69 -32.88 -25.34
C ALA A 25 -17.18 -31.52 -24.83
N MET A 26 -17.98 -30.81 -24.04
CA MET A 26 -17.61 -29.55 -23.37
C MET A 26 -17.96 -29.63 -21.89
N GLN A 27 -17.04 -29.16 -21.03
CA GLN A 27 -17.24 -29.17 -19.58
C GLN A 27 -18.46 -28.33 -19.15
N ALA A 28 -18.71 -27.20 -19.82
CA ALA A 28 -19.87 -26.35 -19.52
C ALA A 28 -21.21 -27.07 -19.71
N ASP A 29 -21.32 -27.98 -20.69
CA ASP A 29 -22.55 -28.74 -20.94
C ASP A 29 -22.78 -29.78 -19.84
N ALA A 30 -21.71 -30.47 -19.41
CA ALA A 30 -21.76 -31.38 -18.27
C ALA A 30 -22.15 -30.66 -16.98
N ASP A 31 -21.57 -29.49 -16.73
CA ASP A 31 -21.85 -28.70 -15.53
C ASP A 31 -23.30 -28.19 -15.53
N ALA A 32 -23.85 -27.80 -16.69
CA ALA A 32 -25.26 -27.40 -16.81
C ALA A 32 -26.22 -28.57 -16.59
N GLU A 33 -25.93 -29.76 -17.14
CA GLU A 33 -26.74 -30.96 -16.91
C GLU A 33 -26.70 -31.39 -15.44
N PHE A 34 -25.51 -31.42 -14.85
CA PHE A 34 -25.31 -31.77 -13.45
C PHE A 34 -25.99 -30.77 -12.50
N HIS A 35 -25.89 -29.46 -12.79
CA HIS A 35 -26.61 -28.42 -12.07
C HIS A 35 -28.12 -28.67 -12.07
N HIS A 36 -28.71 -28.95 -13.24
CA HIS A 36 -30.14 -29.25 -13.34
C HIS A 36 -30.51 -30.49 -12.51
N TRP A 37 -29.73 -31.56 -12.60
CA TRP A 37 -29.96 -32.76 -11.83
C TRP A 37 -29.88 -32.49 -10.32
N LEU A 38 -28.79 -31.89 -9.84
CA LEU A 38 -28.53 -31.66 -8.42
C LEU A 38 -29.56 -30.69 -7.82
N MET A 39 -29.83 -29.56 -8.47
CA MET A 39 -30.67 -28.50 -7.89
C MET A 39 -32.17 -28.68 -8.12
N ARG A 40 -32.59 -29.51 -9.09
CA ARG A 40 -34.03 -29.69 -9.42
C ARG A 40 -34.51 -31.13 -9.28
N THR A 41 -33.72 -32.09 -9.74
CA THR A 41 -34.16 -33.50 -9.81
C THR A 41 -33.88 -34.26 -8.53
N PHE A 42 -32.71 -34.05 -7.92
CA PHE A 42 -32.29 -34.75 -6.70
C PHE A 42 -33.22 -34.50 -5.50
N PRO A 43 -33.67 -33.26 -5.19
CA PRO A 43 -34.62 -33.02 -4.11
C PRO A 43 -35.94 -33.79 -4.31
N ALA A 44 -36.45 -33.83 -5.55
CA ALA A 44 -37.68 -34.54 -5.88
C ALA A 44 -37.54 -36.07 -5.71
N LEU A 45 -36.39 -36.65 -6.07
CA LEU A 45 -36.11 -38.06 -5.84
C LEU A 45 -35.96 -38.39 -4.35
N ALA A 46 -35.32 -37.51 -3.58
CA ALA A 46 -35.16 -37.71 -2.14
C ALA A 46 -36.54 -37.76 -1.43
N HIS A 47 -37.48 -36.91 -1.86
CA HIS A 47 -38.86 -36.91 -1.38
C HIS A 47 -39.58 -38.25 -1.62
N GLU A 48 -39.38 -38.89 -2.78
CA GLU A 48 -39.98 -40.20 -3.09
C GLU A 48 -39.43 -41.35 -2.23
N LEU A 49 -38.22 -41.20 -1.68
CA LEU A 49 -37.52 -42.23 -0.91
C LEU A 49 -37.81 -42.18 0.61
N GLY A 50 -38.47 -41.13 1.11
CA GLY A 50 -39.01 -41.05 2.46
C GLY A 50 -39.20 -39.61 2.97
N PRO A 51 -40.18 -39.34 3.86
CA PRO A 51 -40.43 -37.99 4.35
C PRO A 51 -39.30 -37.54 5.30
N ALA A 52 -38.48 -36.59 4.86
CA ALA A 52 -37.60 -35.84 5.74
C ALA A 52 -38.38 -34.68 6.39
N PRO A 53 -38.06 -34.29 7.63
CA PRO A 53 -38.52 -33.01 8.15
C PRO A 53 -37.77 -31.91 7.38
N ASP A 54 -38.48 -31.23 6.48
CA ASP A 54 -38.01 -30.13 5.63
C ASP A 54 -37.05 -30.56 4.49
N ASP A 55 -37.63 -30.90 3.33
CA ASP A 55 -36.91 -31.39 2.14
C ASP A 55 -35.87 -30.38 1.61
N ASP A 56 -36.15 -29.07 1.74
CA ASP A 56 -35.24 -28.02 1.30
C ASP A 56 -34.01 -27.90 2.22
N LEU A 57 -34.20 -28.06 3.53
CA LEU A 57 -33.10 -28.11 4.49
C LEU A 57 -32.22 -29.35 4.26
N ALA A 58 -32.83 -30.52 4.05
CA ALA A 58 -32.10 -31.76 3.76
C ALA A 58 -31.27 -31.64 2.48
N HIS A 59 -31.84 -31.03 1.43
CA HIS A 59 -31.11 -30.75 0.19
C HIS A 59 -29.93 -29.80 0.42
N CYS A 60 -30.16 -28.67 1.10
CA CYS A 60 -29.10 -27.70 1.38
C CYS A 60 -27.94 -28.32 2.17
N MET A 61 -28.24 -29.11 3.21
CA MET A 61 -27.20 -29.83 3.99
C MET A 61 -26.43 -30.83 3.13
N THR A 62 -27.09 -31.53 2.22
CA THR A 62 -26.44 -32.50 1.32
C THR A 62 -25.48 -31.80 0.36
N VAL A 63 -25.89 -30.67 -0.22
CA VAL A 63 -25.01 -29.87 -1.09
C VAL A 63 -23.87 -29.25 -0.29
N ALA A 64 -24.12 -28.74 0.92
CA ALA A 64 -23.08 -28.23 1.80
C ALA A 64 -22.02 -29.28 2.16
N ALA A 65 -22.44 -30.51 2.51
CA ALA A 65 -21.52 -31.63 2.73
C ALA A 65 -20.69 -31.97 1.47
N THR A 66 -21.30 -31.84 0.29
CA THR A 66 -20.60 -32.02 -0.99
C THR A 66 -19.56 -30.92 -1.24
N ILE A 67 -19.86 -29.67 -0.89
CA ILE A 67 -18.92 -28.53 -0.94
C ILE A 67 -17.73 -28.78 0.00
N GLU A 68 -17.99 -29.17 1.25
CA GLU A 68 -16.94 -29.52 2.21
C GLU A 68 -16.07 -30.67 1.72
N ARG A 69 -16.67 -31.66 1.07
CA ARG A 69 -15.94 -32.77 0.46
C ARG A 69 -15.05 -32.31 -0.70
N CYS A 70 -15.51 -31.40 -1.56
CA CYS A 70 -14.66 -30.78 -2.59
C CYS A 70 -13.44 -30.10 -1.97
N ILE A 71 -13.62 -29.34 -0.89
CA ILE A 71 -12.53 -28.66 -0.17
C ILE A 71 -11.53 -29.68 0.38
N ALA A 72 -12.01 -30.74 1.03
CA ALA A 72 -11.16 -31.80 1.59
C ALA A 72 -10.32 -32.52 0.50
N LEU A 73 -10.85 -32.62 -0.72
CA LEU A 73 -10.17 -33.21 -1.88
C LEU A 73 -9.29 -32.21 -2.65
N GLY A 74 -9.25 -30.93 -2.26
CA GLY A 74 -8.52 -29.87 -2.96
C GLY A 74 -9.18 -29.41 -4.26
N ARG A 75 -10.46 -29.74 -4.50
CA ARG A 75 -11.26 -29.34 -5.67
C ARG A 75 -11.91 -27.97 -5.43
N PHE A 76 -11.10 -26.93 -5.25
CA PHE A 76 -11.60 -25.62 -4.82
C PHE A 76 -12.53 -24.95 -5.84
N ASP A 77 -12.23 -24.99 -7.14
CA ASP A 77 -13.11 -24.44 -8.18
C ASP A 77 -14.50 -25.09 -8.15
N ASP A 78 -14.55 -26.41 -7.97
CA ASP A 78 -15.81 -27.16 -7.87
C ASP A 78 -16.61 -26.78 -6.62
N SER A 79 -15.94 -26.52 -5.50
CA SER A 79 -16.59 -26.02 -4.29
C SER A 79 -17.24 -24.64 -4.50
N LEU A 80 -16.60 -23.76 -5.28
CA LEU A 80 -17.14 -22.44 -5.62
C LEU A 80 -18.33 -22.55 -6.58
N ILE A 81 -18.25 -23.43 -7.59
CA ILE A 81 -19.36 -23.68 -8.52
C ILE A 81 -20.60 -24.19 -7.79
N LEU A 82 -20.44 -25.19 -6.92
CA LEU A 82 -21.54 -25.73 -6.12
C LEU A 82 -22.15 -24.67 -5.19
N THR A 83 -21.30 -23.83 -4.61
CA THR A 83 -21.75 -22.72 -3.75
C THR A 83 -22.54 -21.68 -4.54
N ASP A 84 -22.08 -21.30 -5.74
CA ASP A 84 -22.80 -20.38 -6.63
C ASP A 84 -24.21 -20.88 -6.96
N TRP A 85 -24.34 -22.18 -7.25
CA TRP A 85 -25.63 -22.80 -7.52
C TRP A 85 -26.53 -22.82 -6.29
N LEU A 86 -25.98 -23.16 -5.13
CA LEU A 86 -26.73 -23.22 -3.87
C LEU A 86 -27.23 -21.81 -3.47
N VAL A 87 -26.35 -20.81 -3.57
CA VAL A 87 -26.68 -19.39 -3.37
C VAL A 87 -27.78 -18.96 -4.33
N GLY A 88 -27.63 -19.23 -5.62
CA GLY A 88 -28.60 -18.84 -6.64
C GLY A 88 -29.99 -19.47 -6.42
N LEU A 89 -30.04 -20.65 -5.79
CA LEU A 89 -31.29 -21.33 -5.46
C LEU A 89 -31.95 -20.74 -4.20
N TYR A 90 -31.21 -20.55 -3.11
CA TYR A 90 -31.81 -20.25 -1.80
C TYR A 90 -31.71 -18.79 -1.36
N ALA A 91 -30.65 -18.07 -1.70
CA ALA A 91 -30.43 -16.70 -1.23
C ALA A 91 -31.54 -15.70 -1.63
N PRO A 92 -32.13 -15.75 -2.84
CA PRO A 92 -33.20 -14.83 -3.25
C PRO A 92 -34.51 -14.95 -2.44
N HIS A 93 -34.74 -16.08 -1.77
CA HIS A 93 -36.02 -16.36 -1.11
C HIS A 93 -36.10 -15.85 0.34
N GLY A 94 -34.97 -15.50 0.95
CA GLY A 94 -34.91 -15.08 2.35
C GLY A 94 -35.18 -16.22 3.35
N GLY A 95 -35.36 -15.85 4.62
CA GLY A 95 -35.59 -16.81 5.71
C GLY A 95 -34.34 -17.59 6.16
N SER A 96 -34.56 -18.63 6.98
CA SER A 96 -33.50 -19.41 7.63
C SER A 96 -32.56 -20.11 6.65
N LEU A 97 -33.09 -20.62 5.54
CA LEU A 97 -32.31 -21.36 4.55
C LEU A 97 -31.42 -20.44 3.71
N ALA A 98 -31.93 -19.25 3.35
CA ALA A 98 -31.12 -18.21 2.75
C ALA A 98 -29.99 -17.79 3.71
N LEU A 99 -30.32 -17.58 5.00
CA LEU A 99 -29.34 -17.21 6.02
C LEU A 99 -28.20 -18.24 6.13
N GLN A 100 -28.54 -19.54 6.23
CA GLN A 100 -27.55 -20.62 6.30
C GLN A 100 -26.69 -20.68 5.04
N THR A 101 -27.30 -20.57 3.87
CA THR A 101 -26.60 -20.60 2.57
C THR A 101 -25.64 -19.42 2.42
N ILE A 102 -26.09 -18.21 2.74
CA ILE A 102 -25.27 -16.99 2.68
C ILE A 102 -24.13 -17.08 3.68
N SER A 103 -24.39 -17.55 4.91
CA SER A 103 -23.36 -17.67 5.94
C SER A 103 -22.21 -18.58 5.50
N GLY A 104 -22.50 -19.75 4.95
CA GLY A 104 -21.47 -20.66 4.44
C GLY A 104 -20.73 -20.10 3.22
N ALA A 105 -21.46 -19.45 2.31
CA ALA A 105 -20.90 -18.88 1.10
C ALA A 105 -19.94 -17.71 1.37
N VAL A 106 -20.28 -16.81 2.30
CA VAL A 106 -19.43 -15.66 2.67
C VAL A 106 -18.04 -16.11 3.12
N GLU A 107 -17.97 -17.12 3.98
CA GLU A 107 -16.69 -17.61 4.51
C GLU A 107 -15.85 -18.26 3.42
N LEU A 108 -16.46 -19.12 2.59
CA LEU A 108 -15.78 -19.77 1.49
C LEU A 108 -15.25 -18.77 0.46
N TYR A 109 -16.07 -17.81 0.02
CA TYR A 109 -15.65 -16.81 -0.96
C TYR A 109 -14.55 -15.90 -0.40
N ARG A 110 -14.61 -15.52 0.89
CA ARG A 110 -13.54 -14.75 1.52
C ARG A 110 -12.21 -15.51 1.46
N ASP A 111 -12.22 -16.78 1.86
CA ASP A 111 -10.99 -17.59 1.95
C ASP A 111 -10.44 -17.92 0.56
N ALA A 112 -11.31 -18.25 -0.40
CA ALA A 112 -10.94 -18.43 -1.80
C ALA A 112 -10.39 -17.14 -2.41
N GLY A 113 -10.94 -15.98 -2.03
CA GLY A 113 -10.46 -14.67 -2.47
C GLY A 113 -9.00 -14.38 -2.08
N LEU A 114 -8.45 -15.05 -1.07
CA LEU A 114 -7.04 -14.91 -0.68
C LEU A 114 -6.10 -15.76 -1.55
N VAL A 115 -6.64 -16.69 -2.34
CA VAL A 115 -5.91 -17.56 -3.26
C VAL A 115 -5.86 -16.89 -4.64
N PRO A 116 -4.68 -16.56 -5.20
CA PRO A 116 -4.55 -15.82 -6.45
C PRO A 116 -5.32 -16.43 -7.62
N GLU A 117 -5.33 -17.76 -7.72
CA GLU A 117 -5.98 -18.52 -8.80
C GLU A 117 -7.52 -18.43 -8.72
N LEU A 118 -8.06 -18.30 -7.51
CA LEU A 118 -9.50 -18.27 -7.25
C LEU A 118 -10.05 -16.85 -7.06
N TYR A 119 -9.18 -15.86 -6.92
CA TYR A 119 -9.51 -14.47 -6.59
C TYR A 119 -10.67 -13.92 -7.42
N ALA A 120 -10.57 -14.02 -8.75
CA ALA A 120 -11.56 -13.44 -9.66
C ALA A 120 -12.93 -14.09 -9.50
N HIS A 121 -12.98 -15.42 -9.46
CA HIS A 121 -14.22 -16.17 -9.25
C HIS A 121 -14.83 -15.83 -7.89
N ALA A 122 -14.02 -15.82 -6.83
CA ALA A 122 -14.48 -15.51 -5.48
C ALA A 122 -15.08 -14.10 -5.36
N THR A 123 -14.40 -13.07 -5.88
CA THR A 123 -14.91 -11.69 -5.81
C THR A 123 -16.18 -11.50 -6.63
N ASP A 124 -16.26 -12.11 -7.82
CA ASP A 124 -17.44 -12.03 -8.66
C ASP A 124 -18.64 -12.76 -8.03
N SER A 125 -18.39 -13.90 -7.39
CA SER A 125 -19.42 -14.70 -6.71
C SER A 125 -19.94 -13.99 -5.46
N LEU A 126 -19.05 -13.41 -4.67
CA LEU A 126 -19.41 -12.61 -3.49
C LEU A 126 -20.29 -11.42 -3.90
N ARG A 127 -19.95 -10.73 -4.99
CA ARG A 127 -20.78 -9.66 -5.57
C ARG A 127 -22.14 -10.17 -6.03
N ARG A 128 -22.19 -11.24 -6.84
CA ARG A 128 -23.45 -11.84 -7.32
C ARG A 128 -24.36 -12.27 -6.17
N MET A 129 -23.79 -12.87 -5.13
CA MET A 129 -24.51 -13.28 -3.93
C MET A 129 -25.16 -12.07 -3.26
N VAL A 130 -24.41 -11.00 -2.99
CA VAL A 130 -24.96 -9.77 -2.39
C VAL A 130 -26.09 -9.19 -3.24
N ASP A 131 -25.93 -9.16 -4.56
CA ASP A 131 -26.92 -8.60 -5.47
C ASP A 131 -28.19 -9.48 -5.57
N SER A 132 -28.09 -10.78 -5.28
CA SER A 132 -29.21 -11.72 -5.29
C SER A 132 -30.12 -11.64 -4.05
N VAL A 133 -29.62 -11.07 -2.94
CA VAL A 133 -30.34 -11.05 -1.66
C VAL A 133 -31.25 -9.83 -1.59
N PRO A 134 -32.56 -10.01 -1.31
CA PRO A 134 -33.49 -8.89 -1.18
C PRO A 134 -33.08 -7.92 -0.06
N ARG A 135 -33.19 -6.61 -0.33
CA ARG A 135 -32.92 -5.56 0.66
C ARG A 135 -34.03 -5.47 1.72
N GLY A 136 -33.67 -5.07 2.93
CA GLY A 136 -34.63 -4.83 4.02
C GLY A 136 -35.11 -6.12 4.66
N GLY A 137 -34.25 -7.15 4.68
CA GLY A 137 -34.54 -8.46 5.24
C GLY A 137 -34.40 -8.50 6.77
N GLU A 138 -34.31 -9.72 7.30
CA GLU A 138 -34.01 -9.95 8.71
C GLU A 138 -32.66 -9.31 9.09
N THR A 139 -32.54 -8.80 10.31
CA THR A 139 -31.31 -8.12 10.78
C THR A 139 -30.07 -8.98 10.61
N GLU A 140 -30.18 -10.30 10.82
CA GLU A 140 -29.03 -11.19 10.67
C GLU A 140 -28.58 -11.33 9.20
N THR A 141 -29.52 -11.39 8.26
CA THR A 141 -29.21 -11.33 6.82
C THR A 141 -28.53 -10.01 6.48
N GLU A 142 -29.04 -8.87 6.96
CA GLU A 142 -28.42 -7.56 6.72
C GLU A 142 -26.98 -7.48 7.28
N ARG A 143 -26.73 -8.08 8.45
CA ARG A 143 -25.37 -8.19 9.02
C ARG A 143 -24.45 -9.05 8.14
N LEU A 144 -24.93 -10.19 7.64
CA LEU A 144 -24.15 -11.04 6.75
C LEU A 144 -23.83 -10.35 5.42
N ILE A 145 -24.79 -9.62 4.83
CA ILE A 145 -24.56 -8.87 3.59
C ILE A 145 -23.57 -7.71 3.81
N CYS A 146 -23.67 -7.01 4.94
CA CYS A 146 -22.69 -6.00 5.33
C CYS A 146 -21.29 -6.62 5.47
N ARG A 147 -21.15 -7.78 6.14
CA ARG A 147 -19.88 -8.53 6.23
C ARG A 147 -19.36 -8.94 4.86
N ALA A 148 -20.21 -9.47 3.99
CA ALA A 148 -19.86 -9.86 2.62
C ALA A 148 -19.29 -8.68 1.82
N LEU A 149 -19.92 -7.51 1.90
CA LEU A 149 -19.42 -6.30 1.23
C LEU A 149 -18.10 -5.80 1.86
N MET A 150 -17.92 -5.91 3.17
CA MET A 150 -16.65 -5.58 3.82
C MET A 150 -15.52 -6.51 3.37
N ASP A 151 -15.79 -7.82 3.27
CA ASP A 151 -14.84 -8.81 2.76
C ASP A 151 -14.51 -8.52 1.29
N LEU A 152 -15.51 -8.19 0.46
CA LEU A 152 -15.30 -7.79 -0.93
C LEU A 152 -14.41 -6.53 -1.05
N SER A 153 -14.70 -5.50 -0.27
CA SER A 153 -13.90 -4.26 -0.23
C SER A 153 -12.44 -4.55 0.15
N THR A 154 -12.22 -5.45 1.11
CA THR A 154 -10.89 -5.87 1.56
C THR A 154 -10.15 -6.66 0.48
N LEU A 155 -10.82 -7.61 -0.18
CA LEU A 155 -10.22 -8.38 -1.28
C LEU A 155 -9.81 -7.46 -2.46
N LEU A 156 -10.64 -6.46 -2.77
CA LEU A 156 -10.35 -5.48 -3.81
C LEU A 156 -9.09 -4.66 -3.51
N THR A 157 -8.76 -4.37 -2.25
CA THR A 157 -7.51 -3.66 -1.90
C THR A 157 -6.29 -4.58 -1.81
N LEU A 158 -6.46 -5.86 -1.46
CA LEU A 158 -5.34 -6.80 -1.21
C LEU A 158 -4.67 -7.38 -2.45
N GLY A 159 -5.39 -7.50 -3.57
CA GLY A 159 -4.85 -8.27 -4.69
C GLY A 159 -3.64 -7.60 -5.37
N ARG A 160 -2.75 -8.47 -5.84
CA ARG A 160 -1.30 -8.19 -5.96
C ARG A 160 -0.85 -7.56 -7.28
N ASP A 161 -1.78 -7.27 -8.19
CA ASP A 161 -1.42 -6.61 -9.45
C ASP A 161 -1.27 -5.10 -9.25
N THR A 162 -0.03 -4.66 -9.14
CA THR A 162 0.34 -3.23 -9.02
C THR A 162 -0.13 -2.39 -10.21
N HIS A 163 -0.34 -2.99 -11.38
CA HIS A 163 -0.72 -2.25 -12.60
C HIS A 163 -2.16 -1.70 -12.52
N ASN A 164 -3.00 -2.27 -11.65
CA ASN A 164 -4.40 -1.86 -11.49
C ASN A 164 -4.75 -1.38 -10.06
N HIS A 165 -3.75 -0.98 -9.27
CA HIS A 165 -3.99 -0.58 -7.88
C HIS A 165 -5.03 0.55 -7.78
N GLN A 166 -4.94 1.58 -8.61
CA GLN A 166 -5.85 2.73 -8.54
C GLN A 166 -7.32 2.37 -8.88
N GLN A 167 -7.58 1.60 -9.95
CA GLN A 167 -8.96 1.24 -10.29
C GLN A 167 -9.54 0.25 -9.27
N ARG A 168 -8.71 -0.64 -8.70
CA ARG A 168 -9.14 -1.53 -7.62
C ARG A 168 -9.48 -0.78 -6.33
N THR A 169 -8.65 0.18 -5.92
CA THR A 169 -8.95 1.03 -4.77
C THR A 169 -10.23 1.83 -5.01
N ARG A 170 -10.48 2.33 -6.24
CA ARG A 170 -11.77 2.93 -6.60
C ARG A 170 -12.95 1.96 -6.52
N ALA A 171 -12.77 0.71 -6.96
CA ALA A 171 -13.80 -0.32 -6.81
C ALA A 171 -14.11 -0.59 -5.33
N SER A 172 -13.09 -0.64 -4.48
CA SER A 172 -13.26 -0.79 -3.03
C SER A 172 -13.99 0.41 -2.40
N ILE A 173 -13.67 1.64 -2.83
CA ILE A 173 -14.40 2.86 -2.41
C ILE A 173 -15.88 2.75 -2.79
N ALA A 174 -16.20 2.30 -4.00
CA ALA A 174 -17.59 2.12 -4.43
C ALA A 174 -18.36 1.09 -3.57
N VAL A 175 -17.68 0.00 -3.17
CA VAL A 175 -18.26 -0.97 -2.22
C VAL A 175 -18.47 -0.34 -0.84
N CYS A 176 -17.55 0.49 -0.37
CA CYS A 176 -17.71 1.22 0.89
C CYS A 176 -18.88 2.20 0.82
N ASP A 177 -19.02 2.95 -0.28
CA ASP A 177 -20.14 3.88 -0.50
C ASP A 177 -21.48 3.14 -0.44
N GLU A 178 -21.56 1.94 -1.02
CA GLU A 178 -22.74 1.09 -0.97
C GLU A 178 -23.10 0.66 0.47
N ILE A 179 -22.12 0.23 1.28
CA ILE A 179 -22.35 -0.12 2.69
C ILE A 179 -22.87 1.10 3.47
N ILE A 180 -22.25 2.26 3.25
CA ILE A 180 -22.64 3.51 3.94
C ILE A 180 -24.08 3.87 3.54
N GLU A 181 -24.41 3.88 2.26
CA GLU A 181 -25.76 4.19 1.77
C GLU A 181 -26.82 3.27 2.39
N ARG A 182 -26.53 1.96 2.49
CA ARG A 182 -27.47 0.97 3.03
C ARG A 182 -27.69 1.09 4.53
N TRP A 183 -26.65 1.41 5.32
CA TRP A 183 -26.70 1.24 6.78
C TRP A 183 -26.25 2.44 7.63
N GLU A 184 -25.94 3.61 7.05
CA GLU A 184 -25.56 4.83 7.82
C GLU A 184 -26.57 5.16 8.94
N SER A 185 -27.85 4.98 8.67
CA SER A 185 -28.95 5.29 9.60
C SER A 185 -29.41 4.09 10.46
N SER A 186 -28.71 2.97 10.41
CA SER A 186 -29.08 1.77 11.17
C SER A 186 -28.98 1.98 12.68
N ASN A 187 -29.96 1.47 13.43
CA ASN A 187 -29.92 1.43 14.89
C ASN A 187 -29.30 0.13 15.43
N ASP A 188 -29.00 -0.83 14.57
CA ASP A 188 -28.36 -2.08 14.99
C ASP A 188 -26.93 -1.82 15.45
N THR A 189 -26.59 -2.31 16.65
CA THR A 189 -25.30 -2.01 17.28
C THR A 189 -24.14 -2.55 16.45
N TRP A 190 -24.27 -3.75 15.89
CA TRP A 190 -23.23 -4.37 15.08
C TRP A 190 -23.04 -3.62 13.75
N LEU A 191 -24.12 -3.27 13.05
CA LEU A 191 -24.06 -2.51 11.79
C LEU A 191 -23.45 -1.12 12.00
N ARG A 192 -23.80 -0.40 13.07
CA ARG A 192 -23.24 0.94 13.36
C ARG A 192 -21.71 0.91 13.49
N GLY A 193 -21.16 -0.08 14.19
CA GLY A 193 -19.71 -0.24 14.33
C GLY A 193 -19.02 -0.54 12.99
N ASN A 194 -19.63 -1.42 12.18
CA ASN A 194 -19.08 -1.82 10.89
C ASN A 194 -19.22 -0.74 9.81
N VAL A 195 -20.27 0.08 9.85
CA VAL A 195 -20.39 1.28 9.00
C VAL A 195 -19.30 2.27 9.34
N ALA A 196 -19.05 2.56 10.63
CA ALA A 196 -17.95 3.44 11.02
C ALA A 196 -16.58 2.90 10.56
N ALA A 197 -16.36 1.58 10.67
CA ALA A 197 -15.14 0.94 10.17
C ALA A 197 -15.01 1.05 8.64
N THR A 198 -16.13 0.89 7.93
CA THR A 198 -16.18 1.03 6.47
C THR A 198 -15.89 2.46 6.04
N MET A 199 -16.44 3.46 6.73
CA MET A 199 -16.11 4.87 6.49
C MET A 199 -14.62 5.15 6.71
N THR A 200 -14.00 4.56 7.73
CA THR A 200 -12.54 4.66 7.93
C THR A 200 -11.78 4.03 6.75
N ASN A 201 -12.14 2.81 6.33
CA ASN A 201 -11.50 2.13 5.19
C ASN A 201 -11.63 2.92 3.89
N ARG A 202 -12.81 3.52 3.66
CA ARG A 202 -13.05 4.45 2.56
C ARG A 202 -12.11 5.65 2.62
N ALA A 203 -11.99 6.29 3.79
CA ALA A 203 -11.13 7.44 3.97
C ALA A 203 -9.65 7.10 3.72
N ILE A 204 -9.18 5.96 4.22
CA ILE A 204 -7.82 5.45 3.95
C ILE A 204 -7.62 5.22 2.45
N SER A 205 -8.58 4.56 1.79
CA SER A 205 -8.53 4.29 0.34
C SER A 205 -8.50 5.58 -0.49
N CYS A 206 -9.26 6.61 -0.09
CA CYS A 206 -9.19 7.94 -0.71
C CYS A 206 -7.77 8.54 -0.59
N MET A 207 -7.13 8.42 0.57
CA MET A 207 -5.75 8.91 0.73
C MET A 207 -4.75 8.16 -0.17
N GLU A 208 -4.93 6.85 -0.36
CA GLU A 208 -4.06 6.02 -1.23
C GLU A 208 -4.08 6.47 -2.69
N ILE A 209 -5.25 6.89 -3.20
CA ILE A 209 -5.39 7.38 -4.58
C ILE A 209 -5.24 8.91 -4.71
N GLY A 210 -4.89 9.60 -3.62
CA GLY A 210 -4.62 11.03 -3.59
C GLY A 210 -5.84 11.95 -3.44
N GLU A 211 -7.00 11.42 -3.06
CA GLU A 211 -8.25 12.16 -2.82
C GLU A 211 -8.39 12.57 -1.34
N GLU A 212 -7.36 13.22 -0.81
CA GLU A 212 -7.29 13.60 0.60
C GLU A 212 -8.47 14.47 1.09
N PRO A 213 -8.97 15.48 0.34
CA PRO A 213 -10.15 16.23 0.78
C PRO A 213 -11.37 15.34 1.03
N ALA A 214 -11.57 14.31 0.21
CA ALA A 214 -12.65 13.34 0.40
C ALA A 214 -12.43 12.46 1.65
N ALA A 215 -11.18 12.09 1.94
CA ALA A 215 -10.83 11.40 3.17
C ALA A 215 -11.14 12.25 4.42
N GLY A 216 -10.75 13.52 4.41
CA GLY A 216 -11.03 14.47 5.50
C GLY A 216 -12.52 14.64 5.76
N LEU A 217 -13.33 14.79 4.70
CA LEU A 217 -14.80 14.84 4.82
C LEU A 217 -15.38 13.56 5.41
N THR A 218 -14.85 12.40 5.03
CA THR A 218 -15.31 11.11 5.54
C THR A 218 -15.00 10.96 7.04
N TYR A 219 -13.78 11.30 7.48
CA TYR A 219 -13.44 11.29 8.90
C TYR A 219 -14.29 12.28 9.72
N ALA A 220 -14.54 13.48 9.18
CA ALA A 220 -15.42 14.47 9.82
C ALA A 220 -16.84 13.91 9.99
N ARG A 221 -17.36 13.21 8.97
CA ARG A 221 -18.67 12.57 9.01
C ARG A 221 -18.76 11.45 10.05
N ILE A 222 -17.70 10.64 10.23
CA ILE A 222 -17.66 9.63 11.31
C ILE A 222 -17.84 10.30 12.68
N VAL A 223 -17.13 11.40 12.92
CA VAL A 223 -17.22 12.14 14.18
C VAL A 223 -18.61 12.76 14.34
N GLU A 224 -19.17 13.36 13.30
CA GLU A 224 -20.51 13.95 13.32
C GLU A 224 -21.59 12.93 13.68
N LEU A 225 -21.57 11.75 13.05
CA LEU A 225 -22.59 10.72 13.21
C LEU A 225 -22.47 9.93 14.51
N PHE A 226 -21.25 9.61 14.93
CA PHE A 226 -21.02 8.55 15.91
C PHE A 226 -20.37 9.03 17.21
N ALA A 227 -19.89 10.27 17.29
CA ALA A 227 -19.24 10.74 18.51
C ALA A 227 -20.21 11.01 19.68
N VAL A 228 -21.48 11.29 19.39
CA VAL A 228 -22.49 11.53 20.42
C VAL A 228 -22.71 10.24 21.20
N ASN A 229 -22.55 10.29 22.53
CA ASN A 229 -22.67 9.17 23.45
C ASN A 229 -21.71 7.99 23.15
N VAL A 230 -20.65 8.21 22.38
CA VAL A 230 -19.67 7.16 22.06
C VAL A 230 -18.96 6.62 23.31
N ALA A 231 -18.86 7.40 24.38
CA ALA A 231 -18.29 6.93 25.65
C ALA A 231 -19.21 5.93 26.37
N GLU A 232 -20.52 6.00 26.11
CA GLU A 232 -21.56 5.19 26.74
C GLU A 232 -21.90 3.94 25.90
N THR A 233 -21.39 3.85 24.67
CA THR A 233 -21.65 2.68 23.81
C THR A 233 -20.86 1.47 24.26
N GLU A 234 -21.52 0.31 24.30
CA GLU A 234 -20.87 -0.98 24.53
C GLU A 234 -20.14 -1.51 23.28
N ASN A 235 -20.26 -0.83 22.13
CA ASN A 235 -19.59 -1.24 20.90
C ASN A 235 -18.10 -0.79 20.88
N PRO A 236 -17.14 -1.71 21.05
CA PRO A 236 -15.71 -1.36 21.06
C PRO A 236 -15.23 -0.87 19.68
N THR A 237 -15.70 -1.48 18.59
CA THR A 237 -15.36 -1.08 17.22
C THR A 237 -15.76 0.37 16.97
N LEU A 238 -16.97 0.77 17.34
CA LEU A 238 -17.44 2.14 17.16
C LEU A 238 -16.55 3.16 17.89
N ARG A 239 -16.17 2.86 19.15
CA ARG A 239 -15.26 3.71 19.94
C ARG A 239 -13.90 3.86 19.28
N GLU A 240 -13.33 2.76 18.79
CA GLU A 240 -12.07 2.74 18.08
C GLU A 240 -12.11 3.62 16.83
N GLN A 241 -13.13 3.44 15.98
CA GLN A 241 -13.26 4.17 14.72
C GLN A 241 -13.47 5.67 14.93
N VAL A 242 -14.24 6.07 15.94
CA VAL A 242 -14.38 7.50 16.30
C VAL A 242 -13.07 8.07 16.83
N SER A 243 -12.32 7.34 17.65
CA SER A 243 -11.01 7.80 18.12
C SER A 243 -10.01 7.94 16.97
N LEU A 244 -10.03 7.01 16.02
CA LEU A 244 -9.17 7.05 14.83
C LEU A 244 -9.53 8.26 13.97
N ALA A 245 -10.82 8.47 13.69
CA ALA A 245 -11.27 9.61 12.89
C ALA A 245 -10.87 10.96 13.50
N ARG A 246 -11.01 11.12 14.82
CA ARG A 246 -10.54 12.33 15.54
C ARG A 246 -9.03 12.55 15.40
N HIS A 247 -8.26 11.46 15.55
CA HIS A 247 -6.80 11.50 15.37
C HIS A 247 -6.43 11.86 13.93
N ALA A 248 -7.06 11.22 12.95
CA ALA A 248 -6.83 11.49 11.54
C ALA A 248 -7.13 12.95 11.18
N LEU A 249 -8.24 13.51 11.65
CA LEU A 249 -8.55 14.94 11.44
C LEU A 249 -7.49 15.87 12.03
N ASN A 250 -6.99 15.56 13.23
CA ASN A 250 -5.90 16.32 13.84
C ASN A 250 -4.61 16.23 13.01
N VAL A 251 -4.25 15.03 12.53
CA VAL A 251 -3.11 14.82 11.63
C VAL A 251 -3.30 15.61 10.34
N LEU A 252 -4.46 15.51 9.68
CA LEU A 252 -4.73 16.22 8.44
C LEU A 252 -4.71 17.74 8.63
N HIS A 253 -5.05 18.24 9.81
CA HIS A 253 -4.97 19.67 10.11
C HIS A 253 -3.53 20.14 10.37
N ARG A 254 -2.72 19.33 11.05
CA ARG A 254 -1.40 19.74 11.57
C ARG A 254 -0.21 19.33 10.69
N VAL A 255 -0.32 18.22 9.97
CA VAL A 255 0.73 17.73 9.08
C VAL A 255 0.43 18.25 7.67
N SER A 256 1.19 19.25 7.25
CA SER A 256 1.13 19.82 5.92
C SER A 256 2.54 20.03 5.40
N PHE A 257 2.70 19.89 4.08
CA PHE A 257 3.97 20.12 3.41
C PHE A 257 3.80 21.25 2.40
N PRO A 258 4.79 22.14 2.25
CA PRO A 258 4.72 23.24 1.30
C PRO A 258 4.63 22.71 -0.13
N GLN A 259 3.94 23.45 -1.00
CA GLN A 259 3.98 23.17 -2.43
C GLN A 259 5.42 23.33 -2.94
N PRO A 260 5.91 22.42 -3.79
CA PRO A 260 7.28 22.49 -4.27
C PRO A 260 7.46 23.67 -5.23
N GLU A 261 8.48 24.49 -4.99
CA GLU A 261 8.89 25.57 -5.90
C GLU A 261 10.03 25.09 -6.81
N PHE A 262 9.67 24.49 -7.93
CA PHE A 262 10.63 23.89 -8.86
C PHE A 262 11.53 24.92 -9.56
N LYS A 263 12.82 24.89 -9.25
CA LYS A 263 13.86 25.79 -9.82
C LYS A 263 14.44 25.19 -11.10
N THR A 264 14.15 25.81 -12.24
CA THR A 264 14.42 25.25 -13.59
C THR A 264 15.66 25.81 -14.26
N GLU A 265 16.37 26.76 -13.66
CA GLU A 265 17.46 27.51 -14.31
C GLU A 265 18.55 26.58 -14.85
N PHE A 266 18.83 25.51 -14.11
CA PHE A 266 19.76 24.45 -14.51
C PHE A 266 19.28 23.70 -15.77
N LEU A 267 18.04 23.21 -15.78
CA LEU A 267 17.46 22.53 -16.95
C LEU A 267 17.45 23.49 -18.16
N ASP A 268 17.05 24.73 -17.95
CA ASP A 268 17.04 25.75 -19.00
C ASP A 268 18.46 25.99 -19.57
N ALA A 269 19.49 25.98 -18.74
CA ALA A 269 20.88 26.13 -19.16
C ALA A 269 21.38 24.88 -19.92
N MET A 270 21.12 23.69 -19.38
CA MET A 270 21.47 22.42 -20.01
C MET A 270 20.80 22.29 -21.39
N MET A 271 19.51 22.61 -21.48
CA MET A 271 18.71 22.59 -22.70
C MET A 271 19.19 23.62 -23.73
N ARG A 272 19.64 24.80 -23.28
CA ARG A 272 20.27 25.80 -24.16
C ARG A 272 21.57 25.25 -24.76
N GLU A 273 22.45 24.65 -23.97
CA GLU A 273 23.72 24.11 -24.47
C GLU A 273 23.51 22.88 -25.35
N ALA A 274 22.57 22.01 -25.00
CA ALA A 274 22.11 20.90 -25.82
C ALA A 274 21.68 21.34 -27.22
N ARG A 275 20.83 22.38 -27.30
CA ARG A 275 20.39 22.98 -28.57
C ARG A 275 21.54 23.64 -29.33
N ARG A 276 22.51 24.22 -28.62
CA ARG A 276 23.66 24.92 -29.21
C ARG A 276 24.70 23.98 -29.80
N THR A 277 24.95 22.85 -29.14
CA THR A 277 25.98 21.86 -29.51
C THR A 277 25.45 20.75 -30.40
N GLY A 278 24.12 20.58 -30.49
CA GLY A 278 23.50 19.44 -31.17
C GLY A 278 23.84 18.09 -30.54
N ARG A 279 24.45 18.09 -29.33
CA ARG A 279 24.98 16.89 -28.66
C ARG A 279 24.01 16.22 -27.70
N HIS A 280 22.77 16.68 -27.61
CA HIS A 280 21.81 16.06 -26.70
C HIS A 280 20.85 15.16 -27.46
N ASP A 281 21.20 13.89 -27.44
CA ASP A 281 20.33 12.78 -27.74
C ASP A 281 20.70 11.63 -26.78
N PRO A 282 20.08 11.56 -25.59
CA PRO A 282 20.23 10.42 -24.71
C PRO A 282 19.66 9.11 -25.31
N GLU A 283 18.86 9.18 -26.38
CA GLU A 283 18.01 8.10 -26.88
C GLU A 283 18.27 7.66 -28.34
N GLY A 284 19.17 8.31 -29.07
CA GLY A 284 19.33 8.08 -30.51
C GLY A 284 18.13 8.58 -31.37
N THR A 285 17.22 9.36 -30.79
CA THR A 285 16.05 9.92 -31.47
C THR A 285 16.15 11.45 -31.58
N THR A 286 16.07 11.92 -32.82
CA THR A 286 16.09 13.32 -33.26
C THR A 286 15.33 14.31 -32.35
N GLY A 287 16.08 15.07 -31.55
CA GLY A 287 15.70 16.37 -30.97
C GLY A 287 14.95 16.32 -29.64
N VAL A 288 15.42 17.08 -28.64
CA VAL A 288 14.73 17.20 -27.34
C VAL A 288 13.35 17.85 -27.51
N PRO A 289 12.26 17.24 -27.01
CA PRO A 289 10.92 17.81 -27.10
C PRO A 289 10.87 19.23 -26.52
N ARG A 290 10.08 20.12 -27.14
CA ARG A 290 9.90 21.50 -26.65
C ARG A 290 9.30 21.58 -25.23
N ASP A 291 8.57 20.54 -24.82
CA ASP A 291 7.83 20.50 -23.55
C ASP A 291 8.50 19.61 -22.49
N TYR A 292 9.78 19.27 -22.67
CA TYR A 292 10.54 18.35 -21.81
C TYR A 292 10.47 18.75 -20.33
N ASP A 293 10.80 20.01 -20.03
CA ASP A 293 10.85 20.56 -18.67
C ASP A 293 9.46 20.54 -18.03
N ALA A 294 8.42 20.90 -18.79
CA ALA A 294 7.04 20.92 -18.32
C ALA A 294 6.53 19.52 -17.95
N GLN A 295 6.93 18.47 -18.68
CA GLN A 295 6.58 17.08 -18.33
C GLN A 295 7.27 16.62 -17.04
N HIS A 296 8.56 16.94 -16.90
CA HIS A 296 9.36 16.57 -15.73
C HIS A 296 8.85 17.26 -14.46
N ILE A 297 8.57 18.56 -14.54
CA ILE A 297 7.99 19.35 -13.44
C ILE A 297 6.62 18.81 -13.03
N ARG A 298 5.76 18.44 -14.00
CA ARG A 298 4.46 17.84 -13.70
C ARG A 298 4.61 16.49 -12.97
N LEU A 299 5.51 15.63 -13.44
CA LEU A 299 5.76 14.35 -12.80
C LEU A 299 6.36 14.52 -11.40
N ALA A 300 7.32 15.43 -11.20
CA ALA A 300 7.88 15.77 -9.90
C ALA A 300 6.79 16.26 -8.94
N GLY A 301 5.89 17.13 -9.41
CA GLY A 301 4.72 17.58 -8.65
C GLY A 301 3.78 16.43 -8.26
N GLN A 302 3.49 15.51 -9.19
CA GLN A 302 2.68 14.33 -8.89
C GLN A 302 3.34 13.42 -7.85
N ILE A 303 4.66 13.20 -7.95
CA ILE A 303 5.44 12.43 -6.97
C ILE A 303 5.42 13.12 -5.60
N HIS A 304 5.62 14.45 -5.56
CA HIS A 304 5.53 15.24 -4.33
C HIS A 304 4.18 15.01 -3.66
N HIS A 305 3.08 15.24 -4.37
CA HIS A 305 1.73 15.10 -3.83
C HIS A 305 1.44 13.68 -3.35
N ALA A 306 1.81 12.67 -4.13
CA ALA A 306 1.64 11.28 -3.75
C ALA A 306 2.44 10.93 -2.48
N THR A 307 3.64 11.49 -2.32
CA THR A 307 4.49 11.28 -1.14
C THR A 307 3.95 12.02 0.09
N ALA A 308 3.51 13.27 -0.06
CA ALA A 308 2.84 14.02 1.01
C ALA A 308 1.59 13.29 1.52
N ASN A 309 0.75 12.80 0.61
CA ASN A 309 -0.45 12.02 0.94
C ASN A 309 -0.09 10.71 1.64
N LEU A 310 0.95 10.00 1.18
CA LEU A 310 1.44 8.80 1.82
C LEU A 310 1.88 9.05 3.27
N VAL A 311 2.67 10.12 3.51
CA VAL A 311 3.13 10.48 4.86
C VAL A 311 1.94 10.75 5.77
N ARG A 312 0.97 11.53 5.29
CA ARG A 312 -0.23 11.86 6.06
C ARG A 312 -1.10 10.62 6.31
N ARG A 313 -1.25 9.73 5.32
CA ARG A 313 -1.96 8.45 5.49
C ARG A 313 -1.31 7.62 6.58
N SER A 314 0.02 7.49 6.51
CA SER A 314 0.81 6.74 7.49
C SER A 314 0.68 7.33 8.89
N ALA A 315 0.64 8.66 9.02
CA ALA A 315 0.38 9.34 10.30
C ALA A 315 -1.05 9.13 10.82
N CYS A 316 -2.05 9.03 9.93
CA CYS A 316 -3.45 8.73 10.28
C CYS A 316 -3.63 7.27 10.75
N THR A 317 -2.97 6.31 10.09
CA THR A 317 -3.11 4.86 10.35
C THR A 317 -2.06 4.31 11.33
N GLY A 318 -0.99 5.06 11.57
CA GLY A 318 0.21 4.57 12.26
C GLY A 318 1.00 3.55 11.44
N ASP A 319 0.90 3.55 10.11
CA ASP A 319 1.78 2.75 9.27
C ASP A 319 3.23 3.26 9.42
N PRO A 320 4.20 2.39 9.70
CA PRO A 320 5.58 2.82 9.88
C PRO A 320 6.17 3.30 8.55
N THR A 321 6.83 4.44 8.54
CA THR A 321 7.65 4.89 7.41
C THR A 321 9.12 4.95 7.82
N VAL A 322 10.01 4.83 6.83
CA VAL A 322 11.43 5.13 7.01
C VAL A 322 11.71 6.48 6.36
N LEU A 323 12.35 7.39 7.08
CA LEU A 323 12.83 8.64 6.52
C LEU A 323 14.26 8.46 6.00
N LEU A 324 14.49 8.80 4.74
CA LEU A 324 15.82 8.90 4.16
C LEU A 324 16.22 10.36 4.03
N LEU A 325 17.13 10.79 4.91
CA LEU A 325 17.85 12.05 4.81
C LEU A 325 19.16 11.81 4.06
N ARG A 326 19.57 12.78 3.25
CA ARG A 326 20.76 12.68 2.42
C ARG A 326 21.63 13.89 2.68
N ASN A 327 22.93 13.75 2.40
CA ASN A 327 23.88 14.85 2.36
C ASN A 327 23.45 15.91 1.33
N PHE A 328 22.56 16.77 1.76
CA PHE A 328 21.97 17.83 1.01
C PHE A 328 22.84 19.05 1.20
N ASP A 329 23.08 19.81 0.14
CA ASP A 329 23.55 21.17 0.28
C ASP A 329 22.52 22.09 -0.38
N LEU A 330 22.09 23.13 0.35
CA LEU A 330 21.12 24.11 -0.11
C LEU A 330 21.65 24.91 -1.31
N THR A 331 22.98 25.01 -1.44
CA THR A 331 23.62 25.74 -2.52
C THR A 331 23.94 24.87 -3.73
N GLU A 332 24.16 23.57 -3.55
CA GLU A 332 24.60 22.68 -4.61
C GLU A 332 23.41 22.04 -5.36
N THR A 333 23.66 21.62 -6.60
CA THR A 333 22.79 20.70 -7.32
C THR A 333 23.28 19.29 -7.07
N SER A 334 22.61 18.49 -6.23
CA SER A 334 23.01 17.11 -6.00
C SER A 334 22.10 16.12 -6.75
N PHE A 335 22.68 15.21 -7.54
CA PHE A 335 21.92 14.12 -8.22
C PHE A 335 22.49 12.72 -7.95
N ALA A 336 21.64 11.71 -8.06
CA ALA A 336 21.92 10.30 -7.80
C ALA A 336 22.08 9.53 -9.12
N SER A 337 23.31 9.21 -9.54
CA SER A 337 23.52 8.36 -10.73
C SER A 337 24.16 7.02 -10.36
N SER A 338 23.61 5.93 -10.88
CA SER A 338 24.20 4.59 -10.85
C SER A 338 25.20 4.36 -11.99
N GLN A 339 25.23 5.24 -13.00
CA GLN A 339 26.11 5.11 -14.16
C GLN A 339 27.44 5.85 -14.00
N ARG A 340 28.52 5.25 -14.50
CA ARG A 340 29.81 5.92 -14.68
C ARG A 340 29.71 6.92 -15.85
N ASN A 341 29.72 8.21 -15.50
CA ASN A 341 30.08 9.36 -16.32
C ASN A 341 29.10 9.76 -17.44
N GLN A 342 28.44 10.90 -17.23
CA GLN A 342 28.41 11.98 -18.22
C GLN A 342 28.67 13.29 -17.47
N ILE A 343 29.95 13.62 -17.31
CA ILE A 343 30.36 14.95 -16.87
C ILE A 343 30.08 15.87 -18.06
N PHE A 344 29.04 16.69 -17.96
CA PHE A 344 28.92 17.83 -18.86
C PHE A 344 30.12 18.74 -18.60
N GLU A 345 30.78 19.24 -19.64
CA GLU A 345 31.76 20.33 -19.52
C GLU A 345 31.04 21.54 -18.89
N GLN A 346 31.09 21.65 -17.57
CA GLN A 346 30.43 22.70 -16.82
C GLN A 346 31.33 23.93 -16.80
N THR A 347 30.85 25.02 -17.38
CA THR A 347 31.51 26.32 -17.35
C THR A 347 31.02 27.10 -16.12
N GLY A 348 31.74 26.94 -15.01
CA GLY A 348 31.62 27.80 -13.81
C GLY A 348 31.16 27.06 -12.54
N PRO A 349 31.59 27.52 -11.34
CA PRO A 349 31.28 26.89 -10.05
C PRO A 349 29.80 26.97 -9.66
N GLU A 350 29.05 27.93 -10.20
CA GLU A 350 27.63 28.16 -9.90
C GLU A 350 26.64 27.18 -10.57
N ASN A 351 27.10 26.33 -11.50
CA ASN A 351 26.28 25.30 -12.16
C ASN A 351 26.75 23.87 -11.85
N TYR A 352 27.50 23.70 -10.76
CA TYR A 352 28.11 22.41 -10.41
C TYR A 352 27.09 21.40 -9.90
N VAL A 353 26.88 20.32 -10.67
CA VAL A 353 26.07 19.17 -10.25
C VAL A 353 26.95 18.15 -9.56
N ARG A 354 26.82 18.07 -8.25
CA ARG A 354 27.47 17.07 -7.43
C ARG A 354 26.74 15.74 -7.55
N THR A 355 27.42 14.72 -8.07
CA THR A 355 26.85 13.38 -8.14
C THR A 355 27.27 12.57 -6.92
N ILE A 356 26.32 12.27 -6.03
CA ILE A 356 26.53 11.28 -4.97
C ILE A 356 26.16 9.92 -5.58
N ARG A 357 27.14 9.01 -5.72
CA ARG A 357 26.91 7.67 -6.27
C ARG A 357 26.44 6.72 -5.19
N PHE A 358 25.27 6.13 -5.36
CA PHE A 358 24.69 5.14 -4.45
C PHE A 358 25.15 3.71 -4.76
N THR A 359 26.41 3.51 -5.17
CA THR A 359 26.79 2.23 -5.80
C THR A 359 26.65 1.02 -4.88
N ASN A 360 26.80 1.20 -3.56
CA ASN A 360 26.87 0.09 -2.61
C ASN A 360 25.61 -0.03 -1.72
N GLY A 361 25.04 1.05 -1.19
CA GLY A 361 23.84 0.93 -0.34
C GLY A 361 22.49 0.95 -1.08
N GLN A 362 22.45 1.03 -2.42
CA GLN A 362 21.18 0.95 -3.17
C GLN A 362 20.44 -0.38 -2.92
N ARG A 363 21.17 -1.49 -2.73
CA ARG A 363 20.58 -2.79 -2.40
C ARG A 363 19.83 -2.78 -1.06
N ILE A 364 20.38 -2.09 -0.07
CA ILE A 364 19.73 -1.90 1.25
C ILE A 364 18.43 -1.15 1.08
N LEU A 365 18.48 -0.02 0.38
CA LEU A 365 17.29 0.81 0.18
C LEU A 365 16.20 0.04 -0.58
N ASN A 366 16.58 -0.78 -1.57
CA ASN A 366 15.64 -1.64 -2.27
C ASN A 366 15.05 -2.73 -1.34
N GLN A 367 15.83 -3.33 -0.45
CA GLN A 367 15.35 -4.30 0.54
C GLN A 367 14.46 -3.65 1.60
N LEU A 368 14.79 -2.43 2.06
CA LEU A 368 13.96 -1.65 2.97
C LEU A 368 12.63 -1.27 2.31
N ALA A 369 12.66 -0.90 1.01
CA ALA A 369 11.47 -0.56 0.24
C ALA A 369 10.54 -1.77 -0.01
N GLU A 370 11.02 -3.01 0.16
CA GLU A 370 10.17 -4.21 0.18
C GLU A 370 9.43 -4.39 1.50
N ILE A 371 9.96 -3.82 2.59
CA ILE A 371 9.41 -3.97 3.94
C ILE A 371 8.46 -2.81 4.28
N THR A 372 8.81 -1.58 3.91
CA THR A 372 7.99 -0.40 4.17
C THR A 372 8.25 0.74 3.20
N ASP A 373 7.37 1.74 3.23
CA ASP A 373 7.55 2.97 2.46
C ASP A 373 8.74 3.78 3.00
N ILE A 374 9.69 4.10 2.12
CA ILE A 374 10.79 5.00 2.39
C ILE A 374 10.43 6.37 1.81
N VAL A 375 10.37 7.38 2.67
CA VAL A 375 10.14 8.78 2.29
C VAL A 375 11.48 9.47 2.18
N GLN A 376 11.77 10.03 1.02
CA GLN A 376 13.02 10.74 0.78
C GLN A 376 12.76 12.23 0.61
N VAL A 377 13.60 13.06 1.23
CA VAL A 377 13.62 14.51 1.01
C VAL A 377 14.46 14.84 -0.22
N ALA A 378 14.00 15.78 -1.05
CA ALA A 378 14.67 16.21 -2.27
C ALA A 378 14.60 17.73 -2.47
N ASN A 379 15.55 18.29 -3.24
CA ASN A 379 15.57 19.72 -3.59
C ASN A 379 14.61 19.96 -4.73
N THR A 380 13.98 21.12 -4.75
CA THR A 380 13.19 21.58 -5.88
C THR A 380 14.03 22.00 -7.10
N LYS A 381 15.36 22.07 -6.99
CA LYS A 381 16.28 22.26 -8.13
C LYS A 381 16.19 21.09 -9.10
N ALA A 382 16.06 21.41 -10.38
CA ALA A 382 15.73 20.43 -11.39
C ALA A 382 16.79 19.35 -11.67
N ALA A 383 18.06 19.62 -11.38
CA ALA A 383 19.10 18.58 -11.38
C ALA A 383 18.79 17.44 -10.39
N ALA A 384 18.07 17.73 -9.30
CA ALA A 384 17.67 16.76 -8.29
C ALA A 384 16.42 15.96 -8.69
N PHE A 385 15.77 16.27 -9.83
CA PHE A 385 14.59 15.54 -10.25
C PHE A 385 14.91 14.09 -10.58
N GLY A 386 16.05 13.82 -11.22
CA GLY A 386 16.42 12.45 -11.57
C GLY A 386 15.46 11.72 -12.48
N ILE A 387 14.56 12.48 -13.12
CA ILE A 387 13.50 11.96 -13.96
C ILE A 387 14.06 11.51 -15.33
N ASP A 388 15.31 11.90 -15.67
CA ASP A 388 16.05 11.49 -16.88
C ASP A 388 16.39 9.99 -16.92
N SER A 389 16.09 9.20 -15.89
CA SER A 389 16.14 7.74 -15.98
C SER A 389 14.91 7.15 -16.69
N GLN A 390 14.52 7.64 -17.87
CA GLN A 390 13.57 6.89 -18.72
C GLN A 390 14.13 5.51 -19.14
N ILE A 391 15.39 5.19 -18.84
CA ILE A 391 16.10 3.99 -19.32
C ILE A 391 16.57 3.07 -18.16
N ASP A 392 15.74 2.88 -17.13
CA ASP A 392 15.76 1.60 -16.38
C ASP A 392 15.28 0.41 -17.25
N SER A 393 14.77 0.71 -18.46
CA SER A 393 14.21 -0.24 -19.43
C SER A 393 15.25 -1.08 -20.20
N LEU A 394 16.55 -0.75 -20.16
CA LEU A 394 17.59 -1.50 -20.89
C LEU A 394 18.48 -2.40 -20.01
N LEU A 395 18.51 -2.20 -18.68
CA LEU A 395 19.42 -2.93 -17.78
C LEU A 395 18.78 -3.53 -16.51
N GLY A 396 17.47 -3.35 -16.28
CA GLY A 396 16.74 -4.06 -15.22
C GLY A 396 17.10 -3.65 -13.78
N VAL A 397 17.73 -2.49 -13.57
CA VAL A 397 18.11 -1.99 -12.23
C VAL A 397 17.06 -0.98 -11.75
N HIS A 398 15.87 -1.46 -11.39
CA HIS A 398 14.81 -0.59 -10.86
C HIS A 398 15.22 0.03 -9.51
N MET A 399 15.24 1.35 -9.40
CA MET A 399 15.00 1.98 -8.10
C MET A 399 13.51 1.84 -7.76
N LYS A 400 13.19 1.02 -6.76
CA LYS A 400 11.82 0.92 -6.21
C LYS A 400 11.40 2.21 -5.47
N LEU A 401 12.34 3.11 -5.19
CA LEU A 401 12.13 4.37 -4.48
C LEU A 401 11.50 5.42 -5.40
N LYS A 402 10.18 5.59 -5.32
CA LYS A 402 9.41 6.63 -6.04
C LYS A 402 8.72 7.64 -5.11
N ARG A 403 9.22 7.81 -3.88
CA ARG A 403 8.56 8.58 -2.82
C ARG A 403 9.42 9.78 -2.41
N PHE A 404 9.42 10.81 -3.25
CA PHE A 404 10.17 12.03 -3.03
C PHE A 404 9.27 13.15 -2.54
N LEU A 405 9.69 13.80 -1.46
CA LEU A 405 9.12 15.05 -0.99
C LEU A 405 10.08 16.18 -1.35
N TYR A 406 9.72 16.91 -2.41
CA TYR A 406 10.46 18.08 -2.86
C TYR A 406 10.16 19.26 -1.95
N LEU A 407 11.17 19.73 -1.20
CA LEU A 407 11.04 20.82 -0.24
C LEU A 407 11.75 22.08 -0.74
N PRO A 408 11.15 23.28 -0.57
CA PRO A 408 11.81 24.54 -0.91
C PRO A 408 12.99 24.82 0.02
N ASP A 409 14.00 25.55 -0.44
CA ASP A 409 15.19 25.88 0.36
C ASP A 409 14.83 26.71 1.62
N ASP A 410 13.73 27.45 1.59
CA ASP A 410 13.21 28.19 2.74
C ASP A 410 12.24 27.30 3.55
N GLY A 411 12.51 27.12 4.84
CA GLY A 411 11.60 26.39 5.74
C GLY A 411 11.58 24.87 5.57
N TRP A 412 12.49 24.27 4.78
CA TRP A 412 12.61 22.81 4.66
C TRP A 412 12.79 22.12 6.01
N LEU A 413 13.55 22.74 6.93
CA LEU A 413 13.87 22.18 8.23
C LEU A 413 12.61 21.94 9.09
N ASP A 414 11.57 22.77 8.95
CA ASP A 414 10.29 22.57 9.63
C ASP A 414 9.58 21.31 9.11
N SER A 415 9.64 21.07 7.79
CA SER A 415 9.10 19.86 7.18
C SER A 415 9.91 18.62 7.60
N VAL A 416 11.24 18.73 7.65
CA VAL A 416 12.12 17.65 8.11
C VAL A 416 11.90 17.35 9.59
N ARG A 417 11.67 18.35 10.44
CA ARG A 417 11.29 18.18 11.86
C ARG A 417 10.03 17.33 11.98
N VAL A 418 9.00 17.63 11.19
CA VAL A 418 7.77 16.83 11.14
C VAL A 418 8.04 15.42 10.63
N LEU A 419 8.84 15.25 9.58
CA LEU A 419 9.19 13.93 9.04
C LEU A 419 9.98 13.08 10.04
N ILE A 420 10.95 13.66 10.73
CA ILE A 420 11.74 12.98 11.78
C ILE A 420 10.77 12.49 12.86
N ALA A 421 9.86 13.36 13.33
CA ALA A 421 8.87 12.99 14.34
C ALA A 421 7.96 11.83 13.90
N LEU A 422 7.56 11.80 12.62
CA LEU A 422 6.66 10.79 12.07
C LEU A 422 7.34 9.45 11.74
N ALA A 423 8.62 9.48 11.35
CA ALA A 423 9.32 8.29 10.89
C ALA A 423 9.52 7.26 12.01
N GLU A 424 9.34 5.98 11.68
CA GLU A 424 9.68 4.89 12.60
C GLU A 424 11.19 4.74 12.75
N ARG A 425 11.90 4.83 11.62
CA ARG A 425 13.36 4.80 11.54
C ARG A 425 13.88 5.89 10.63
N ILE A 426 15.11 6.33 10.90
CA ILE A 426 15.77 7.40 10.14
C ILE A 426 17.05 6.83 9.55
N VAL A 427 17.25 7.03 8.25
CA VAL A 427 18.51 6.73 7.57
C VAL A 427 19.10 8.08 7.17
N VAL A 428 20.25 8.41 7.74
CA VAL A 428 21.04 9.56 7.31
C VAL A 428 22.15 9.03 6.41
N TRP A 429 22.08 9.37 5.14
CA TRP A 429 23.11 8.98 4.18
C TRP A 429 24.05 10.15 3.93
N ALA A 430 25.29 10.02 4.40
CA ALA A 430 26.26 11.10 4.40
C ALA A 430 27.62 10.69 3.81
N GLY A 431 28.33 11.64 3.20
CA GLY A 431 29.71 11.42 2.76
C GLY A 431 30.64 12.58 3.10
N GLU A 432 30.08 13.78 3.26
CA GLU A 432 30.80 15.01 3.55
C GLU A 432 30.00 15.87 4.51
N LYS A 433 30.66 16.84 5.14
CA LYS A 433 30.03 17.81 6.03
C LYS A 433 29.45 18.96 5.21
N THR A 434 28.13 19.01 5.11
CA THR A 434 27.42 20.19 4.61
C THR A 434 26.69 20.89 5.77
N PRO A 435 26.45 22.21 5.67
CA PRO A 435 25.68 22.93 6.68
C PRO A 435 24.27 22.37 6.90
N ALA A 436 23.63 21.86 5.84
CA ALA A 436 22.29 21.28 5.95
C ALA A 436 22.32 19.91 6.62
N LEU A 437 23.29 19.04 6.30
CA LEU A 437 23.46 17.76 6.98
C LEU A 437 23.69 17.95 8.49
N LEU A 438 24.52 18.92 8.88
CA LEU A 438 24.76 19.21 10.30
C LEU A 438 23.48 19.65 11.01
N GLN A 439 22.64 20.47 10.37
CA GLN A 439 21.33 20.84 10.90
C GLN A 439 20.37 19.65 11.00
N GLU A 440 20.39 18.71 10.04
CA GLU A 440 19.60 17.47 10.11
C GLU A 440 20.03 16.60 11.29
N LEU A 441 21.34 16.42 11.48
CA LEU A 441 21.90 15.64 12.59
C LEU A 441 21.56 16.27 13.95
N GLU A 442 21.76 17.59 14.08
CA GLU A 442 21.40 18.33 15.30
C GLU A 442 19.89 18.22 15.59
N LEU A 443 19.05 18.31 14.57
CA LEU A 443 17.60 18.17 14.72
C LEU A 443 17.18 16.75 15.14
N ILE A 444 17.87 15.71 14.65
CA ILE A 444 17.64 14.33 15.11
C ILE A 444 17.97 14.20 16.61
N GLU A 445 19.06 14.80 17.07
CA GLU A 445 19.46 14.80 18.48
C GLU A 445 18.48 15.63 19.34
N GLU A 446 18.09 16.83 18.88
CA GLU A 446 17.10 17.71 19.55
C GLU A 446 15.78 16.96 19.82
N LEU A 447 15.33 16.18 18.84
CA LEU A 447 14.10 15.39 18.94
C LEU A 447 14.29 14.05 19.69
N GLY A 448 15.50 13.76 20.18
CA GLY A 448 15.82 12.52 20.89
C GLY A 448 15.70 11.27 20.00
N ARG A 449 15.98 11.40 18.70
CA ARG A 449 15.79 10.35 17.69
C ARG A 449 17.08 9.70 17.21
N ALA A 450 18.21 9.99 17.84
CA ALA A 450 19.49 9.39 17.48
C ALA A 450 19.47 7.85 17.58
N ASP A 451 18.83 7.27 18.61
CA ASP A 451 18.67 5.82 18.79
C ASP A 451 17.79 5.14 17.71
N ASP A 452 16.96 5.92 17.02
CA ASP A 452 16.12 5.46 15.92
C ASP A 452 16.78 5.65 14.54
N SER A 453 18.00 6.17 14.53
CA SER A 453 18.70 6.56 13.32
C SER A 453 19.90 5.67 13.03
N VAL A 454 20.21 5.53 11.73
CA VAL A 454 21.48 4.99 11.26
C VAL A 454 22.15 6.01 10.36
N VAL A 455 23.44 6.23 10.59
CA VAL A 455 24.28 7.05 9.72
C VAL A 455 25.07 6.13 8.80
N ILE A 456 24.79 6.20 7.50
CA ILE A 456 25.51 5.48 6.46
C ILE A 456 26.56 6.42 5.89
N LEU A 457 27.83 6.10 6.10
CA LEU A 457 28.97 6.86 5.61
C LEU A 457 29.44 6.30 4.27
N GLU A 458 29.34 7.12 3.23
CA GLU A 458 29.87 6.83 1.92
C GLU A 458 31.18 7.58 1.71
N LYS A 459 32.15 6.93 1.06
CA LYS A 459 33.39 7.61 0.68
C LYS A 459 33.04 8.68 -0.36
N PRO A 460 33.52 9.92 -0.20
CA PRO A 460 33.44 10.90 -1.29
C PRO A 460 34.09 10.29 -2.52
N VAL A 461 33.32 10.20 -3.61
CA VAL A 461 33.86 9.77 -4.89
C VAL A 461 34.65 10.95 -5.43
N ASP A 462 35.94 10.75 -5.72
CA ASP A 462 36.71 11.71 -6.51
C ASP A 462 35.99 11.89 -7.86
N PRO A 463 35.36 13.06 -8.12
CA PRO A 463 34.65 13.29 -9.37
C PRO A 463 35.61 13.26 -10.57
N PHE A 464 36.91 13.44 -10.31
CA PHE A 464 37.95 13.75 -11.28
C PHE A 464 38.90 12.59 -11.49
N GLY A 465 38.41 11.34 -11.54
CA GLY A 465 39.21 10.11 -11.66
C GLY A 465 40.35 10.10 -12.70
N ASN A 466 40.45 11.12 -13.57
CA ASN A 466 41.74 11.66 -14.02
C ASN A 466 41.71 13.22 -14.13
N PRO A 467 42.53 13.99 -13.38
CA PRO A 467 42.54 15.47 -13.40
C PRO A 467 43.00 16.09 -14.74
N GLU A 468 43.56 15.31 -15.66
CA GLU A 468 44.04 15.78 -16.97
C GLU A 468 42.93 16.23 -17.94
N PHE A 469 41.66 15.93 -17.67
CA PHE A 469 40.54 16.21 -18.57
C PHE A 469 39.79 17.53 -18.27
N TRP A 470 40.24 18.33 -17.29
CA TRP A 470 39.54 19.54 -16.88
C TRP A 470 40.33 20.82 -17.17
N ALA A 471 39.67 21.79 -17.79
CA ALA A 471 40.23 23.09 -18.16
C ALA A 471 39.74 24.23 -17.24
N GLY A 472 39.51 23.98 -15.94
CA GLY A 472 38.98 24.95 -14.97
C GLY A 472 39.38 24.68 -13.52
N GLU A 473 39.03 25.59 -12.60
CA GLU A 473 39.21 25.39 -11.16
C GLU A 473 38.37 24.20 -10.69
N VAL A 474 39.03 23.25 -10.02
CA VAL A 474 38.37 22.10 -9.39
C VAL A 474 37.49 22.63 -8.24
N PRO A 475 36.18 22.36 -8.24
CA PRO A 475 35.31 22.65 -7.10
C PRO A 475 35.95 22.11 -5.82
N GLN A 476 35.98 22.93 -4.76
CA GLN A 476 36.47 22.47 -3.47
C GLN A 476 35.56 21.34 -2.96
N LEU A 477 36.11 20.13 -2.83
CA LEU A 477 35.45 19.05 -2.12
C LEU A 477 35.22 19.48 -0.68
N GLY A 478 34.03 19.22 -0.16
CA GLY A 478 33.69 19.46 1.24
C GLY A 478 34.50 18.54 2.14
N GLU A 479 34.59 18.90 3.42
CA GLU A 479 35.31 18.10 4.40
C GLU A 479 34.64 16.71 4.53
N PRO A 480 35.38 15.60 4.34
CA PRO A 480 34.79 14.27 4.42
C PRO A 480 34.23 14.00 5.82
N LEU A 481 33.05 13.38 5.89
CA LEU A 481 32.47 12.97 7.16
C LEU A 481 33.04 11.60 7.55
N THR A 482 33.65 11.52 8.73
CA THR A 482 34.31 10.30 9.22
C THR A 482 33.56 9.72 10.42
N PRO A 483 33.72 8.41 10.75
CA PRO A 483 33.03 7.82 11.90
C PRO A 483 33.35 8.47 13.24
N ASP A 484 34.54 9.05 13.39
CA ASP A 484 35.00 9.69 14.62
C ASP A 484 34.62 11.18 14.71
N ASP A 485 33.74 11.64 13.80
CA ASP A 485 33.36 13.04 13.76
C ASP A 485 32.54 13.46 14.98
N PRO A 486 32.81 14.63 15.60
CA PRO A 486 32.03 15.12 16.72
C PRO A 486 30.53 15.22 16.43
N ALA A 487 30.15 15.55 15.19
CA ALA A 487 28.75 15.64 14.78
C ALA A 487 28.00 14.29 14.78
N LEU A 488 28.73 13.17 14.86
CA LEU A 488 28.17 11.82 14.93
C LEU A 488 28.23 11.21 16.32
N SER A 489 28.74 11.94 17.32
CA SER A 489 29.01 11.39 18.65
C SER A 489 27.76 10.92 19.41
N GLY A 490 26.58 11.48 19.13
CA GLY A 490 25.31 11.03 19.70
C GLY A 490 24.65 9.87 18.94
N PHE A 491 25.22 9.42 17.81
CA PHE A 491 24.61 8.41 16.95
C PHE A 491 25.17 7.01 17.25
N PRO A 492 24.36 6.07 17.77
CA PRO A 492 24.85 4.77 18.21
C PRO A 492 25.21 3.82 17.05
N VAL A 493 24.67 4.06 15.86
CA VAL A 493 24.86 3.20 14.70
C VAL A 493 25.39 4.00 13.52
N ILE A 494 26.69 3.85 13.29
CA ILE A 494 27.41 4.45 12.16
C ILE A 494 28.00 3.30 11.35
N VAL A 495 27.65 3.21 10.07
CA VAL A 495 28.08 2.11 9.20
C VAL A 495 28.67 2.67 7.92
N ARG A 496 29.77 2.10 7.43
CA ARG A 496 30.29 2.46 6.11
C ARG A 496 29.48 1.74 5.04
N ALA A 497 29.13 2.43 3.96
CA ALA A 497 28.35 1.86 2.87
C ALA A 497 28.97 0.56 2.31
N ASP A 498 30.30 0.48 2.24
CA ASP A 498 31.07 -0.70 1.78
C ASP A 498 30.87 -1.93 2.69
N ASP A 499 30.68 -1.72 4.00
CA ASP A 499 30.60 -2.80 4.99
C ASP A 499 29.21 -3.46 4.98
N VAL A 500 28.19 -2.80 4.41
CA VAL A 500 26.83 -3.32 4.36
C VAL A 500 26.59 -4.24 3.15
N VAL A 501 27.49 -4.24 2.16
CA VAL A 501 27.32 -4.95 0.87
C VAL A 501 27.71 -6.43 0.92
N SER A 502 28.32 -6.92 2.00
CA SER A 502 28.69 -8.34 2.05
C SER A 502 27.45 -9.22 1.91
N ASP A 503 27.49 -10.16 0.95
CA ASP A 503 26.42 -11.09 0.53
C ASP A 503 26.00 -12.09 1.63
N ASP A 504 26.12 -11.73 2.91
CA ASP A 504 25.66 -12.56 4.01
C ASP A 504 24.12 -12.51 4.08
N PRO A 505 23.40 -13.60 3.74
CA PRO A 505 21.94 -13.69 3.94
C PRO A 505 21.54 -13.53 5.42
N GLY A 506 22.52 -13.53 6.33
CA GLY A 506 22.41 -13.24 7.74
C GLY A 506 22.62 -11.78 8.15
N ASN A 507 22.79 -10.80 7.24
CA ASN A 507 23.10 -9.39 7.58
C ASN A 507 22.26 -8.89 8.77
N SER A 508 22.85 -8.96 9.97
CA SER A 508 22.16 -8.79 11.25
C SER A 508 21.66 -7.36 11.37
N PHE A 509 22.41 -6.42 10.81
CA PHE A 509 22.09 -5.01 10.80
C PHE A 509 20.73 -4.73 10.15
N LEU A 510 20.45 -5.22 8.93
CA LEU A 510 19.17 -4.96 8.27
C LEU A 510 18.00 -5.60 9.02
N ARG A 511 18.19 -6.81 9.56
CA ARG A 511 17.16 -7.48 10.38
C ARG A 511 16.87 -6.70 11.65
N GLU A 512 17.90 -6.23 12.36
CA GLU A 512 17.75 -5.44 13.60
C GLU A 512 17.14 -4.06 13.33
N PHE A 513 17.56 -3.41 12.24
CA PHE A 513 17.05 -2.11 11.83
C PHE A 513 15.56 -2.16 11.44
N THR A 514 15.17 -3.19 10.69
CA THR A 514 13.79 -3.37 10.18
C THR A 514 12.85 -4.03 11.18
N ARG A 515 13.37 -4.70 12.20
CA ARG A 515 12.54 -5.40 13.20
C ARG A 515 11.47 -4.51 13.84
N PRO A 516 11.75 -3.30 14.35
CA PRO A 516 10.69 -2.45 14.91
C PRO A 516 9.66 -2.00 13.87
N VAL A 517 10.07 -1.78 12.61
CA VAL A 517 9.14 -1.48 11.51
C VAL A 517 8.18 -2.65 11.29
N ILE A 518 8.70 -3.87 11.21
CA ILE A 518 7.91 -5.10 11.03
C ILE A 518 7.01 -5.35 12.25
N ASP A 519 7.57 -5.23 13.46
CA ASP A 519 6.87 -5.44 14.72
C ASP A 519 5.74 -4.42 14.90
N LEU A 520 5.96 -3.15 14.53
CA LEU A 520 4.93 -2.13 14.57
C LEU A 520 3.84 -2.41 13.52
N ARG A 521 4.21 -2.75 12.28
CA ARG A 521 3.25 -3.04 11.20
C ARG A 521 2.32 -4.20 11.52
N ARG A 522 2.75 -5.16 12.33
CA ARG A 522 1.94 -6.31 12.78
C ARG A 522 0.93 -5.97 13.87
N ARG A 523 1.00 -4.79 14.50
CA ARG A 523 0.09 -4.41 15.58
C ARG A 523 -1.28 -3.98 15.03
N PRO A 524 -2.36 -4.16 15.80
CA PRO A 524 -3.67 -3.59 15.49
C PRO A 524 -3.60 -2.08 15.24
N ILE A 525 -4.43 -1.57 14.33
CA ILE A 525 -4.41 -0.15 13.94
C ILE A 525 -4.57 0.80 15.13
N ALA A 526 -5.44 0.47 16.11
CA ALA A 526 -5.59 1.26 17.35
C ALA A 526 -4.28 1.43 18.12
N GLU A 527 -3.47 0.37 18.24
CA GLU A 527 -2.18 0.42 18.94
C GLU A 527 -1.18 1.28 18.17
N ARG A 528 -1.17 1.15 16.84
CA ARG A 528 -0.29 1.92 15.95
C ARG A 528 -0.63 3.41 15.98
N VAL A 529 -1.92 3.75 15.95
CA VAL A 529 -2.41 5.13 16.10
C VAL A 529 -2.06 5.68 17.48
N THR A 530 -2.24 4.89 18.54
CA THR A 530 -1.86 5.31 19.91
C THR A 530 -0.36 5.55 20.02
N TRP A 531 0.45 4.75 19.34
CA TRP A 531 1.89 4.98 19.26
C TRP A 531 2.20 6.28 18.51
N MET A 532 1.67 6.45 17.30
CA MET A 532 1.89 7.64 16.48
C MET A 532 1.46 8.92 17.20
N ARG A 533 0.32 8.90 17.90
CA ARG A 533 -0.17 10.03 18.69
C ARG A 533 0.82 10.45 19.76
N ARG A 534 1.38 9.51 20.54
CA ARG A 534 2.39 9.81 21.56
C ARG A 534 3.64 10.44 20.97
N ARG A 535 4.09 9.98 19.80
CA ARG A 535 5.23 10.60 19.09
C ARG A 535 4.92 12.03 18.66
N LEU A 536 3.77 12.24 18.04
CA LEU A 536 3.33 13.56 17.61
C LEU A 536 3.17 14.53 18.77
N ASP A 537 2.57 14.08 19.88
CA ASP A 537 2.42 14.90 21.08
C ASP A 537 3.77 15.28 21.70
N ALA A 538 4.77 14.39 21.67
CA ALA A 538 6.12 14.67 22.15
C ALA A 538 6.90 15.63 21.22
N ALA A 539 6.67 15.56 19.91
CA ALA A 539 7.34 16.45 18.95
C ALA A 539 6.69 17.85 18.89
N TRP A 540 5.46 17.99 19.37
CA TRP A 540 4.67 19.21 19.29
C TRP A 540 4.42 19.92 20.62
N GLY A 541 4.67 19.25 21.75
CA GLY A 541 4.63 19.83 23.10
C GLY A 541 5.97 20.42 23.45
#